data_AF-A0A965ECU3-F1
#
_entry.id   AF-A0A965ECU3-F1
#
_cell.length_a   1.000
_cell.length_b   1.000
_cell.length_c   1.000
_cell.angle_alpha   90.00
_cell.angle_beta   90.00
_cell.angle_gamma   90.00
#
_symmetry.space_group_name_H-M   'P 1'
#
loop_
_entity.id
_entity.type
_entity.pdbx_description
1 polymer ?
#
loop_
_entity_poly.entity_id
_entity_poly.type
_entity_poly.pdbx_seq_one_letter_code
_entity_poly.pdbx_strand_id
1 'polypeptide(L)'
;MERLRSLYTKGIRLSDGNSMSFSSIGVEVQRDGSLYLDKGKLNTAVSNGLQEKFASGVTVGYESSTSNFTSFITSALSTTGLLSSHIANAEKEQTALEKRVSEWQDKLTRVEQRYYRQYAALDALLFRLQTTSNALTSAIESLVNSQKSD
;
A
#
# COMPACT_ATOMS: atom_id res chain seq x y z
N MET A 1 -4.71 -11.79 9.17
CA MET A 1 -6.06 -11.97 9.78
C MET A 1 -6.51 -13.43 9.83
N GLU A 2 -6.21 -14.27 8.84
CA GLU A 2 -6.59 -15.69 8.85
C GLU A 2 -6.01 -16.48 10.04
N ARG A 3 -4.74 -16.23 10.40
CA ARG A 3 -4.11 -16.88 11.57
C ARG A 3 -4.84 -16.56 12.88
N LEU A 4 -5.24 -15.31 13.09
CA LEU A 4 -5.99 -14.87 14.27
C LEU A 4 -7.36 -15.55 14.34
N ARG A 5 -8.07 -15.62 13.20
CA ARG A 5 -9.36 -16.32 13.08
C ARG A 5 -9.21 -17.82 13.33
N SER A 6 -8.17 -18.45 12.79
CA SER A 6 -7.85 -19.85 13.04
C SER A 6 -7.62 -20.12 14.53
N LEU A 7 -6.80 -19.30 15.19
CA LEU A 7 -6.54 -19.45 16.64
C LEU A 7 -7.80 -19.21 17.47
N TYR A 8 -8.68 -18.27 17.08
CA TYR A 8 -9.98 -18.09 17.73
C TYR A 8 -10.86 -19.35 17.63
N THR A 9 -10.91 -20.01 16.47
CA THR A 9 -11.67 -21.26 16.31
C THR A 9 -11.13 -22.43 17.12
N LYS A 10 -9.86 -22.40 17.53
CA LYS A 10 -9.28 -23.39 18.46
C LYS A 10 -9.79 -23.23 19.90
N GLY A 11 -10.39 -22.08 20.22
CA GLY A 11 -11.02 -21.84 21.52
C GLY A 11 -10.02 -21.77 22.67
N ILE A 12 -10.40 -22.32 23.81
CA ILE A 12 -9.65 -22.31 25.06
C ILE A 12 -9.37 -23.76 25.45
N ARG A 13 -8.12 -24.11 25.68
CA ARG A 13 -7.71 -25.38 26.27
C ARG A 13 -7.58 -25.21 27.78
N LEU A 14 -8.22 -26.10 28.51
CA LEU A 14 -8.20 -26.18 29.97
C LEU A 14 -7.02 -27.05 30.43
N SER A 15 -6.64 -26.90 31.70
CA SER A 15 -5.54 -27.65 32.34
C SER A 15 -5.77 -29.16 32.37
N ASP A 16 -7.04 -29.60 32.40
CA ASP A 16 -7.44 -31.01 32.31
C ASP A 16 -7.30 -31.61 30.90
N GLY A 17 -6.88 -30.81 29.91
CA GLY A 17 -6.73 -31.21 28.52
C GLY A 17 -8.02 -31.13 27.70
N ASN A 18 -9.15 -30.76 28.29
CA ASN A 18 -10.37 -30.47 27.54
C ASN A 18 -10.28 -29.11 26.84
N SER A 19 -11.08 -28.95 25.80
CA SER A 19 -11.19 -27.68 25.07
C SER A 19 -12.62 -27.17 25.09
N MET A 20 -12.76 -25.86 25.20
CA MET A 20 -14.04 -25.16 25.15
C MET A 20 -14.00 -24.06 24.10
N SER A 21 -15.14 -23.79 23.47
CA SER A 21 -15.25 -22.71 22.48
C SER A 21 -15.48 -21.37 23.17
N PHE A 22 -15.08 -20.27 22.54
CA PHE A 22 -15.40 -18.93 23.03
C PHE A 22 -16.91 -18.66 23.09
N SER A 23 -17.68 -19.20 22.15
CA SER A 23 -19.13 -19.07 22.14
C SER A 23 -19.79 -19.79 23.34
N SER A 24 -19.19 -20.87 23.86
CA SER A 24 -19.70 -21.57 25.05
C SER A 24 -19.61 -20.74 26.34
N ILE A 25 -18.74 -19.73 26.37
CA ILE A 25 -18.62 -18.77 27.48
C ILE A 25 -19.26 -17.41 27.16
N GLY A 26 -20.01 -17.32 26.06
CA GLY A 26 -20.71 -16.12 25.63
C GLY A 26 -19.87 -15.12 24.81
N VAL A 27 -18.66 -15.47 24.37
CA VAL A 27 -17.82 -14.58 23.55
C VAL A 27 -18.02 -14.89 22.07
N GLU A 28 -18.59 -13.95 21.32
CA GLU A 28 -18.89 -14.09 19.89
C GLU A 28 -18.13 -13.05 19.06
N VAL A 29 -17.53 -13.48 17.94
CA VAL A 29 -16.89 -12.57 16.98
C VAL A 29 -17.93 -12.15 15.94
N GLN A 30 -18.16 -10.84 15.85
CA GLN A 30 -19.06 -10.24 14.87
C GLN A 30 -18.41 -10.18 13.47
N ARG A 31 -19.23 -9.90 12.44
CA ARG A 31 -18.75 -9.83 11.04
C ARG A 31 -17.71 -8.72 10.83
N ASP A 32 -17.82 -7.64 11.59
CA ASP A 32 -16.87 -6.52 11.61
C ASP A 32 -15.59 -6.82 12.41
N GLY A 33 -15.50 -7.98 13.07
CA GLY A 33 -14.38 -8.39 13.91
C GLY A 33 -14.47 -7.93 15.36
N SER A 34 -15.51 -7.21 15.76
CA SER A 34 -15.73 -6.85 17.16
C SER A 34 -16.14 -8.07 18.00
N LEU A 35 -15.84 -8.03 19.30
CA LEU A 35 -16.25 -9.07 20.24
C LEU A 35 -17.55 -8.66 20.95
N TYR A 36 -18.59 -9.48 20.79
CA TYR A 36 -19.83 -9.39 21.54
C TYR A 36 -19.81 -10.34 22.73
N LEU A 37 -20.30 -9.88 23.88
CA LEU A 37 -20.42 -10.68 25.10
C LEU A 37 -21.89 -10.92 25.44
N ASP A 38 -22.34 -12.16 25.23
CA ASP A 38 -23.64 -12.65 25.69
C ASP A 38 -23.57 -12.92 27.20
N LYS A 39 -24.11 -11.99 27.97
CA LYS A 39 -24.15 -12.06 29.44
C LYS A 39 -24.95 -13.27 29.95
N GLY A 40 -25.96 -13.73 29.22
CA GLY A 40 -26.78 -14.89 29.62
C GLY A 40 -25.98 -16.19 29.53
N LYS A 41 -25.28 -16.39 28.42
CA LYS A 41 -24.35 -17.52 28.25
C LYS A 41 -23.18 -17.44 29.21
N LEU A 42 -22.62 -16.26 29.43
CA LEU A 42 -21.54 -16.08 30.41
C LEU A 42 -22.01 -16.46 31.82
N ASN A 43 -23.17 -15.97 32.27
CA ASN A 43 -23.71 -16.32 33.59
C ASN A 43 -23.94 -17.82 33.73
N THR A 44 -24.47 -18.48 32.69
CA THR A 44 -24.66 -19.93 32.67
C THR A 44 -23.31 -20.67 32.77
N ALA A 45 -22.30 -20.23 32.02
CA ALA A 45 -20.96 -20.81 32.10
C ALA A 45 -20.33 -20.62 33.49
N VAL A 46 -20.47 -19.43 34.09
CA VAL A 46 -20.00 -19.14 35.46
C VAL A 46 -20.69 -20.05 36.48
N SER A 47 -22.02 -20.21 36.42
CA SER A 47 -22.75 -21.14 37.28
C SER A 47 -22.32 -22.61 37.09
N ASN A 48 -21.80 -22.96 35.91
CA ASN A 48 -21.26 -24.29 35.59
C ASN A 48 -19.76 -24.44 35.94
N GLY A 49 -19.22 -23.59 36.82
CA GLY A 49 -17.87 -23.72 37.35
C GLY A 49 -16.76 -23.21 36.42
N LEU A 50 -17.05 -22.18 35.60
CA LEU A 50 -16.05 -21.57 34.72
C LEU A 50 -14.86 -20.99 35.50
N GLN A 51 -15.10 -20.42 36.67
CA GLN A 51 -14.08 -19.74 37.47
C GLN A 51 -13.01 -20.73 37.96
N GLU A 52 -13.45 -21.89 38.46
CA GLU A 52 -12.59 -22.96 38.94
C GLU A 52 -11.77 -23.57 37.79
N LYS A 53 -12.40 -23.76 36.62
CA LYS A 53 -11.73 -24.21 35.39
C LYS A 53 -10.65 -23.24 34.95
N PHE A 54 -10.90 -21.94 35.03
CA PHE A 54 -9.94 -20.91 34.64
C PHE A 54 -8.81 -20.74 35.67
N ALA A 55 -9.13 -20.83 36.96
CA ALA A 55 -8.15 -20.78 38.04
C ALA A 55 -7.13 -21.92 37.96
N SER A 56 -7.56 -23.09 37.45
CA SER A 56 -6.68 -24.25 37.23
C SER A 56 -5.69 -24.07 36.08
N GLY A 57 -5.83 -23.00 35.29
CA GLY A 57 -4.99 -22.67 34.15
C GLY A 57 -5.69 -22.88 32.81
N VAL A 58 -5.45 -21.95 31.89
CA VAL A 58 -6.00 -21.98 30.53
C VAL A 58 -4.95 -21.61 29.51
N THR A 59 -5.08 -22.14 28.30
CA THR A 59 -4.34 -21.67 27.13
C THR A 59 -5.30 -21.32 26.01
N VAL A 60 -5.22 -20.08 25.54
CA VAL A 60 -6.07 -19.56 24.47
C VAL A 60 -5.49 -19.87 23.10
N GLY A 61 -6.33 -20.31 22.17
CA GLY A 61 -5.96 -20.62 20.80
C GLY A 61 -4.90 -21.72 20.73
N TYR A 62 -5.01 -22.73 21.58
CA TYR A 62 -4.02 -23.80 21.67
C TYR A 62 -3.91 -24.59 20.37
N GLU A 63 -2.71 -24.62 19.80
CA GLU A 63 -2.36 -25.49 18.67
C GLU A 63 -1.27 -26.49 19.08
N SER A 64 -0.30 -26.05 19.90
CA SER A 64 0.71 -26.89 20.53
C SER A 64 1.23 -26.24 21.82
N SER A 65 2.14 -26.90 22.54
CA SER A 65 2.79 -26.34 23.73
C SER A 65 3.57 -25.05 23.47
N THR A 66 4.03 -24.84 22.22
CA THR A 66 4.80 -23.66 21.79
C THR A 66 3.99 -22.71 20.92
N SER A 67 2.89 -23.17 20.34
CA SER A 67 2.02 -22.40 19.45
C SER A 67 0.65 -22.17 20.09
N ASN A 68 0.41 -20.93 20.50
CA ASN A 68 -0.86 -20.49 21.06
C ASN A 68 -1.07 -19.00 20.74
N PHE A 69 -2.20 -18.46 21.19
CA PHE A 69 -2.54 -17.06 20.92
C PHE A 69 -1.52 -16.08 21.50
N THR A 70 -1.01 -16.34 22.71
CA THR A 70 0.02 -15.51 23.35
C THR A 70 1.31 -15.53 22.56
N SER A 71 1.83 -16.71 22.20
CA SER A 71 3.09 -16.80 21.45
C SER A 71 2.97 -16.19 20.05
N PHE A 72 1.82 -16.33 19.39
CA PHE A 72 1.54 -15.66 18.13
C PHE A 72 1.57 -14.13 18.28
N ILE A 73 0.89 -13.56 19.27
CA ILE A 73 0.89 -12.11 19.52
C ILE A 73 2.30 -11.63 19.86
N THR A 74 3.01 -12.31 20.76
CA THR A 74 4.38 -11.96 21.13
C THR A 74 5.31 -11.98 19.91
N SER A 75 5.20 -12.99 19.05
CA SER A 75 5.99 -13.06 17.82
C SER A 75 5.58 -12.02 16.77
N ALA A 76 4.31 -11.65 16.71
CA ALA A 76 3.83 -10.64 15.76
C ALA A 76 4.28 -9.23 16.16
N LEU A 77 4.33 -8.95 17.47
CA LEU A 77 4.73 -7.67 18.06
C LEU A 77 6.24 -7.55 18.33
N SER A 78 7.02 -8.62 18.11
CA SER A 78 8.45 -8.55 18.31
C SER A 78 9.10 -7.58 17.31
N THR A 79 10.31 -7.12 17.63
CA THR A 79 11.07 -6.20 16.77
C THR A 79 11.36 -6.77 15.39
N THR A 80 11.43 -8.10 15.26
CA THR A 80 11.58 -8.84 13.99
C THR A 80 10.27 -9.49 13.53
N GLY A 81 9.16 -9.14 14.18
CA GLY A 81 7.85 -9.72 13.95
C GLY A 81 7.19 -9.25 12.68
N LEU A 82 6.01 -9.82 12.42
CA LEU A 82 5.19 -9.52 11.25
C LEU A 82 4.88 -8.02 11.14
N LEU A 83 4.58 -7.35 12.25
CA LEU A 83 4.25 -5.93 12.24
C LEU A 83 5.45 -5.07 11.80
N SER A 84 6.63 -5.33 12.38
CA SER A 84 7.87 -4.64 11.99
C SER A 84 8.24 -4.90 10.54
N SER A 85 8.04 -6.13 10.03
CA SER A 85 8.26 -6.42 8.62
C SER A 85 7.31 -5.64 7.71
N HIS A 86 6.03 -5.50 8.09
CA HIS A 86 5.08 -4.68 7.35
C HIS A 86 5.47 -3.20 7.36
N ILE A 87 5.91 -2.66 8.50
CA ILE A 87 6.41 -1.28 8.60
C ILE A 87 7.63 -1.09 7.69
N ALA A 88 8.63 -1.96 7.78
CA ALA A 88 9.83 -1.88 6.94
C ALA A 88 9.53 -1.99 5.44
N ASN A 89 8.54 -2.80 5.05
CA ASN A 89 8.10 -2.89 3.65
C ASN A 89 7.39 -1.61 3.20
N ALA A 90 6.53 -1.04 4.04
CA ALA A 90 5.88 0.23 3.76
C ALA A 90 6.89 1.38 3.64
N GLU A 91 7.91 1.43 4.50
CA GLU A 91 9.01 2.40 4.42
C GLU A 91 9.80 2.24 3.11
N LYS A 92 10.13 0.99 2.72
CA LYS A 92 10.79 0.72 1.43
C LYS A 92 9.95 1.15 0.24
N GLU A 93 8.64 0.89 0.27
CA GLU A 93 7.72 1.33 -0.78
C GLU A 93 7.65 2.85 -0.84
N GLN A 94 7.58 3.53 0.30
CA GLN A 94 7.65 4.98 0.39
C GLN A 94 8.94 5.52 -0.24
N THR A 95 10.11 5.03 0.16
CA THR A 95 11.40 5.47 -0.42
C THR A 95 11.48 5.20 -1.92
N ALA A 96 10.95 4.06 -2.38
CA ALA A 96 10.92 3.75 -3.81
C ALA A 96 10.02 4.73 -4.60
N LEU A 97 8.88 5.14 -4.02
CA LEU A 97 8.00 6.15 -4.61
C LEU A 97 8.66 7.53 -4.62
N GLU A 98 9.32 7.95 -3.55
CA GLU A 98 10.07 9.20 -3.49
C GLU A 98 11.16 9.27 -4.57
N LYS A 99 11.92 8.18 -4.74
CA LYS A 99 12.91 8.06 -5.83
C LYS A 99 12.27 8.19 -7.21
N ARG A 100 11.14 7.50 -7.44
CA ARG A 100 10.42 7.61 -8.72
C ARG A 100 9.97 9.05 -8.97
N VAL A 101 9.44 9.73 -7.96
CA VAL A 101 9.03 11.15 -8.08
C VAL A 101 10.21 12.02 -8.52
N SER A 102 11.38 11.87 -7.89
CA SER A 102 12.59 12.60 -8.27
C SER A 102 13.03 12.29 -9.71
N GLU A 103 13.04 11.02 -10.11
CA GLU A 103 13.37 10.63 -11.49
C GLU A 103 12.40 11.23 -12.53
N TRP A 104 11.11 11.35 -12.18
CA TRP A 104 10.11 11.98 -13.04
C TRP A 104 10.28 13.49 -13.12
N GLN A 105 10.61 14.15 -12.02
CA GLN A 105 10.93 15.58 -12.02
C GLN A 105 12.13 15.86 -12.94
N ASP A 106 13.19 15.06 -12.84
CA ASP A 106 14.36 15.17 -13.71
C ASP A 106 14.02 14.94 -15.20
N LYS A 107 13.16 13.96 -15.49
CA LYS A 107 12.66 13.70 -16.84
C LYS A 107 11.87 14.90 -17.37
N LEU A 108 10.98 15.47 -16.55
CA LEU A 108 10.16 16.62 -16.92
C LEU A 108 11.05 17.83 -17.25
N THR A 109 12.03 18.14 -16.40
CA THR A 109 13.01 19.21 -16.63
C THR A 109 13.77 19.01 -17.95
N ARG A 110 14.22 17.79 -18.26
CA ARG A 110 14.88 17.51 -19.54
C ARG A 110 13.95 17.69 -20.73
N VAL A 111 12.70 17.27 -20.61
CA VAL A 111 11.68 17.43 -21.66
C VAL A 111 11.37 18.91 -21.89
N GLU A 112 11.22 19.69 -20.83
CA GLU A 112 11.01 21.14 -20.91
C GLU A 112 12.18 21.84 -21.64
N GLN A 113 13.43 21.55 -21.23
CA GLN A 113 14.62 22.11 -21.87
C GLN A 113 14.72 21.73 -23.36
N ARG A 114 14.34 20.49 -23.70
CA ARG A 114 14.28 20.05 -25.09
C ARG A 114 13.23 20.84 -25.87
N TYR A 115 12.04 21.08 -25.29
CA TYR A 115 11.01 21.88 -25.94
C TYR A 115 11.44 23.33 -26.12
N TYR A 116 12.07 23.99 -25.14
CA TYR A 116 12.63 25.35 -25.33
C TYR A 116 13.60 25.43 -26.51
N ARG A 117 14.51 24.45 -26.64
CA ARG A 117 15.45 24.38 -27.77
C ARG A 117 14.73 24.15 -29.10
N GLN A 118 13.71 23.31 -29.13
CA GLN A 118 12.90 23.07 -30.33
C GLN A 118 12.14 24.34 -30.74
N TYR A 119 11.53 25.05 -29.79
CA TYR A 119 10.87 26.32 -30.05
C TYR A 119 11.83 27.38 -30.59
N ALA A 120 13.01 27.54 -29.99
CA ALA A 120 14.03 28.47 -30.49
C ALA A 120 14.53 28.10 -31.90
N ALA A 121 14.70 26.80 -32.19
CA ALA A 121 15.08 26.33 -33.52
C ALA A 121 13.96 26.55 -34.56
N LEU A 122 12.70 26.35 -34.18
CA LEU A 122 11.54 26.65 -35.03
C LEU A 122 11.44 28.14 -35.34
N ASP A 123 11.72 29.00 -34.37
CA ASP A 123 11.75 30.46 -34.56
C ASP A 123 12.87 30.89 -35.53
N ALA A 124 14.08 30.33 -35.35
CA ALA A 124 15.19 30.55 -36.28
C ALA A 124 14.89 30.05 -37.70
N LEU A 125 14.21 28.90 -37.83
CA LEU A 125 13.76 28.38 -39.11
C LEU A 125 12.74 29.33 -39.75
N LEU A 126 11.77 29.84 -38.99
CA LEU A 126 10.77 30.79 -39.47
C LEU A 126 11.43 32.06 -40.01
N PHE A 127 12.38 32.64 -39.27
CA PHE A 127 13.13 33.82 -39.73
C PHE A 127 13.92 33.54 -41.02
N ARG A 128 14.57 32.37 -41.11
CA ARG A 128 15.28 31.95 -42.32
C ARG A 128 14.32 31.79 -43.50
N LEU A 129 13.15 31.19 -43.28
CA LEU A 129 12.12 31.00 -44.31
C LEU A 129 11.58 32.35 -44.81
N GLN A 130 11.32 33.30 -43.90
CA GLN A 130 10.93 34.67 -44.26
C GLN A 130 12.01 35.35 -45.13
N THR A 131 13.29 35.23 -44.74
CA THR A 131 14.41 35.79 -45.50
C THR A 131 14.52 35.15 -46.90
N THR A 132 14.38 33.84 -47.01
CA THR A 132 14.38 33.15 -48.31
C THR A 132 13.18 33.52 -49.18
N SER A 133 11.99 33.69 -48.58
CA SER A 133 10.78 34.12 -49.29
C SER A 133 10.95 35.52 -49.89
N ASN A 134 11.54 36.44 -49.12
CA ASN A 134 11.84 37.79 -49.59
C ASN A 134 12.85 37.76 -50.74
N ALA A 135 13.94 36.99 -50.62
CA ALA A 135 14.94 36.85 -51.67
C ALA A 135 14.37 36.26 -52.98
N LEU A 136 13.52 35.23 -52.88
CA LEU A 136 12.80 34.66 -54.03
C LEU A 136 11.87 35.68 -54.69
N THR A 137 11.14 36.47 -53.89
CA THR A 137 10.25 37.53 -54.40
C THR A 137 11.06 38.56 -55.18
N SER A 138 12.17 39.06 -54.63
CA SER A 138 13.04 40.02 -55.32
C SER A 138 13.67 39.45 -56.60
N ALA A 139 14.05 38.17 -56.62
CA ALA A 139 14.57 37.53 -57.82
C ALA A 139 13.51 37.42 -58.94
N ILE A 140 12.27 37.09 -58.58
CA ILE A 140 11.14 37.05 -59.52
C ILE A 140 10.82 38.46 -60.04
N GLU A 141 10.75 39.46 -59.16
CA GLU A 141 10.51 40.86 -59.57
C GLU A 141 11.60 41.36 -60.52
N SER A 142 12.87 41.04 -60.24
CA SER A 142 13.99 41.38 -61.12
C SER A 142 13.86 40.72 -62.49
N LEU A 143 13.44 39.46 -62.56
CA LEU A 143 13.23 38.74 -63.82
C LEU A 143 12.03 39.30 -64.62
N VAL A 144 10.92 39.62 -63.93
CA VAL A 144 9.75 40.24 -64.56
C VAL A 144 10.10 41.62 -65.11
N ASN A 145 10.89 42.40 -64.39
CA ASN A 145 11.34 43.71 -64.84
C ASN A 145 12.33 43.62 -66.01
N SER A 146 13.24 42.64 -66.02
CA SER A 146 14.15 42.44 -67.16
C SER A 146 13.39 42.00 -68.43
N GLN A 147 12.36 41.17 -68.31
CA GLN A 147 11.50 40.78 -69.44
C GLN A 147 10.60 41.90 -69.99
N LYS A 148 10.38 42.98 -69.23
CA LYS A 148 9.67 44.18 -69.70
C LYS A 148 10.59 45.19 -70.40
N SER A 149 11.90 45.00 -70.32
CA SER A 149 12.92 45.94 -70.79
C SER A 149 13.46 45.59 -72.19
N ASP A 150 13.06 44.44 -72.74
CA ASP A 150 13.24 44.00 -74.14
C ASP A 150 11.89 44.03 -74.86
#